data_AF-A0A921LMM2-F1
#
_entry.id   AF-A0A921LMM2-F1
#
_cell.length_a   1.000
_cell.length_b   1.000
_cell.length_c   1.000
_cell.angle_alpha   90.00
_cell.angle_beta   90.00
_cell.angle_gamma   90.00
#
_symmetry.space_group_name_H-M   'P 1'
#
loop_
_entity.id
_entity.type
_entity.pdbx_description
1 polymer ?
#
loop_
_entity_poly.entity_id
_entity_poly.type
_entity_poly.pdbx_seq_one_letter_code
_entity_poly.pdbx_strand_id
1 'polypeptide(L)'
;MTLAELKIGQDALIKTIGGTGELRHHLLDMGLTPGTEVTLRKVAPMGDPIEVELRGYELTLRLDDAAKITVENVHDTDRAARSEERHVPIPHPGVGELGKAASYRTRKAGAPIPKGAPLTFALAGNQNCGKTTLFNQLTGSNQHVGNFPGVTVDRKDGVIRGHSEATVTDLPGIYSLSPYSNEEIVTRDFILQEKPNGIINIVDASNIERNLYLTMQLMELQIPMVLALNMMDEVRANGGTILVNELENALGIPVVPISAAKNEGIDELIEHALHVARHRELPGRIDFCTAGADANDPRGAVHRCIHAVAHLIEDHAAVAGLPLRFASTKLVEGDGPILKALQLDQNEKELLDHTITELETETGLDREAALADMRFTFIEKLCAETVVKPGES
;
A
#
# COMPACT_ATOMS: atom_id res chain seq x y z
N MET A 1 -19.61 14.20 -19.00
CA MET A 1 -20.38 13.47 -17.99
C MET A 1 -19.51 13.30 -16.77
N THR A 2 -20.08 13.30 -15.58
CA THR A 2 -19.36 13.02 -14.33
C THR A 2 -19.65 11.60 -13.85
N LEU A 3 -18.81 11.08 -12.95
CA LEU A 3 -19.03 9.76 -12.35
C LEU A 3 -20.35 9.72 -11.55
N ALA A 4 -20.78 10.84 -10.98
CA ALA A 4 -22.07 10.98 -10.28
C ALA A 4 -23.30 10.82 -11.20
N GLU A 5 -23.13 11.01 -12.51
CA GLU A 5 -24.20 10.91 -13.51
C GLU A 5 -24.32 9.49 -14.10
N LEU A 6 -23.38 8.59 -13.79
CA LEU A 6 -23.35 7.23 -14.30
C LEU A 6 -24.59 6.45 -13.85
N LYS A 7 -25.10 5.54 -14.68
CA LYS A 7 -26.21 4.65 -14.29
C LYS A 7 -25.66 3.32 -13.81
N ILE A 8 -26.43 2.66 -12.94
CA ILE A 8 -26.08 1.34 -12.43
C ILE A 8 -25.90 0.37 -13.60
N GLY A 9 -24.79 -0.36 -13.61
CA GLY A 9 -24.41 -1.29 -14.68
C GLY A 9 -23.80 -0.62 -15.91
N GLN A 10 -23.43 0.65 -15.84
CA GLN A 10 -22.62 1.29 -16.88
C GLN A 10 -21.15 1.31 -16.50
N ASP A 11 -20.32 1.19 -17.53
CA ASP A 11 -18.88 1.33 -17.47
C ASP A 11 -18.48 2.66 -18.12
N ALA A 12 -17.39 3.26 -17.63
CA ALA A 12 -16.79 4.44 -18.23
C ALA A 12 -15.31 4.54 -17.92
N LEU A 13 -14.56 5.25 -18.76
CA LEU A 13 -13.16 5.58 -18.50
C LEU A 13 -13.06 6.90 -17.74
N ILE A 14 -12.26 6.93 -16.67
CA ILE A 14 -11.90 8.18 -15.99
C ILE A 14 -11.11 9.03 -16.97
N LYS A 15 -11.61 10.25 -17.24
CA LYS A 15 -10.92 11.22 -18.08
C LYS A 15 -10.06 12.16 -17.23
N THR A 16 -10.66 12.76 -16.22
CA THR A 16 -9.94 13.66 -15.29
C THR A 16 -10.49 13.53 -13.87
N ILE A 17 -9.60 13.65 -12.89
CA ILE A 17 -9.96 13.82 -11.48
C ILE A 17 -9.84 15.30 -11.13
N GLY A 18 -10.98 15.95 -10.95
CA GLY A 18 -11.08 17.32 -10.44
C GLY A 18 -10.92 17.38 -8.92
N GLY A 19 -10.94 18.61 -8.39
CA GLY A 19 -10.60 18.90 -6.99
C GLY A 19 -9.19 19.48 -6.85
N THR A 20 -8.86 19.95 -5.65
CA THR A 20 -7.53 20.48 -5.31
C THR A 20 -7.12 19.99 -3.92
N GLY A 21 -5.83 19.81 -3.70
CA GLY A 21 -5.28 19.37 -2.41
C GLY A 21 -5.73 17.95 -2.03
N GLU A 22 -5.94 17.74 -0.73
CA GLU A 22 -6.10 16.43 -0.05
C GLU A 22 -7.05 15.45 -0.77
N LEU A 23 -8.22 15.94 -1.21
CA LEU A 23 -9.22 15.07 -1.84
C LEU A 23 -8.71 14.42 -3.13
N ARG A 24 -8.01 15.19 -3.97
CA ARG A 24 -7.50 14.68 -5.25
C ARG A 24 -6.49 13.58 -5.01
N HIS A 25 -5.55 13.80 -4.08
CA HIS A 25 -4.54 12.82 -3.72
C HIS A 25 -5.17 11.55 -3.17
N HIS A 26 -6.18 11.70 -2.32
CA HIS A 26 -6.89 10.56 -1.76
C HIS A 26 -7.58 9.72 -2.84
N LEU A 27 -8.18 10.35 -3.87
CA LEU A 27 -8.79 9.64 -4.99
C LEU A 27 -7.73 8.88 -5.82
N LEU A 28 -6.58 9.48 -6.07
CA LEU A 28 -5.47 8.83 -6.78
C LEU A 28 -4.88 7.64 -5.99
N ASP A 29 -4.68 7.81 -4.69
CA ASP A 29 -4.22 6.75 -3.78
C ASP A 29 -5.25 5.61 -3.64
N MET A 30 -6.52 5.89 -3.93
CA MET A 30 -7.59 4.91 -4.10
C MET A 30 -7.78 4.44 -5.54
N GLY A 31 -6.79 4.61 -6.42
CA GLY A 31 -6.75 4.00 -7.75
C GLY A 31 -7.59 4.70 -8.82
N LEU A 32 -8.25 5.81 -8.50
CA LEU A 32 -8.96 6.62 -9.50
C LEU A 32 -7.95 7.46 -10.29
N THR A 33 -7.35 6.89 -11.32
CA THR A 33 -6.41 7.56 -12.22
C THR A 33 -7.01 7.74 -13.62
N PRO A 34 -6.59 8.74 -14.42
CA PRO A 34 -7.04 8.86 -15.80
C PRO A 34 -6.75 7.58 -16.61
N GLY A 35 -7.70 7.19 -17.47
CA GLY A 35 -7.66 5.96 -18.26
C GLY A 35 -8.17 4.71 -17.54
N THR A 36 -8.44 4.76 -16.24
CA THR A 36 -8.99 3.62 -15.49
C THR A 36 -10.48 3.45 -15.79
N GLU A 37 -10.88 2.21 -16.10
CA GLU A 37 -12.28 1.83 -16.26
C GLU A 37 -12.97 1.70 -14.90
N VAL A 38 -14.17 2.28 -14.78
CA VAL A 38 -14.99 2.26 -13.58
C VAL A 38 -16.42 1.84 -13.91
N THR A 39 -16.98 0.96 -13.08
CA THR A 39 -18.35 0.46 -13.20
C THR A 39 -19.20 0.97 -12.04
N LEU A 40 -20.36 1.59 -12.28
CA LEU A 40 -21.27 1.90 -11.17
C LEU A 40 -22.05 0.65 -10.76
N ARG A 41 -21.82 0.16 -9.54
CA ARG A 41 -22.46 -1.04 -9.00
C ARG A 41 -23.74 -0.76 -8.27
N LYS A 42 -23.72 0.21 -7.34
CA LYS A 42 -24.89 0.55 -6.51
C LYS A 42 -24.95 2.03 -6.22
N VAL A 43 -26.16 2.48 -5.90
CA VAL A 43 -26.42 3.80 -5.32
C VAL A 43 -27.21 3.55 -4.05
N ALA A 44 -26.83 4.19 -2.94
CA ALA A 44 -27.57 4.06 -1.69
C ALA A 44 -29.06 4.45 -1.87
N PRO A 45 -29.99 3.93 -1.07
CA PRO A 45 -31.42 4.22 -1.21
C PRO A 45 -31.79 5.71 -1.19
N MET A 46 -30.96 6.54 -0.56
CA MET A 46 -31.13 7.99 -0.44
C MET A 46 -30.32 8.78 -1.49
N GLY A 47 -29.66 8.11 -2.43
CA GLY A 47 -28.88 8.73 -3.50
C GLY A 47 -27.40 8.98 -3.20
N ASP A 48 -26.96 8.86 -1.94
CA ASP A 48 -25.57 9.05 -1.49
C ASP A 48 -25.28 8.12 -0.30
N PRO A 49 -24.11 7.43 -0.25
CA PRO A 49 -23.04 7.36 -1.25
C PRO A 49 -23.33 6.42 -2.44
N ILE A 50 -22.46 6.47 -3.45
CA ILE A 50 -22.42 5.53 -4.56
C ILE A 50 -21.32 4.49 -4.35
N GLU A 51 -21.50 3.29 -4.91
CA GLU A 51 -20.51 2.22 -4.95
C GLU A 51 -20.06 1.98 -6.39
N VAL A 52 -18.78 2.20 -6.64
CA VAL A 52 -18.14 1.95 -7.93
C VAL A 52 -17.16 0.78 -7.82
N GLU A 53 -17.02 0.01 -8.89
CA GLU A 53 -15.96 -0.98 -9.03
C GLU A 53 -14.87 -0.43 -9.94
N LEU A 54 -13.63 -0.52 -9.49
CA LEU A 54 -12.44 -0.16 -10.26
C LEU A 54 -11.28 -1.01 -9.80
N ARG A 55 -10.33 -1.29 -10.71
CA ARG A 55 -9.10 -2.04 -10.40
C ARG A 55 -9.37 -3.24 -9.48
N GLY A 56 -10.39 -4.03 -9.83
CA GLY A 56 -10.72 -5.27 -9.13
C GLY A 56 -11.37 -5.17 -7.74
N TYR A 57 -11.66 -3.98 -7.19
CA TYR A 57 -12.35 -3.80 -5.90
C TYR A 57 -13.50 -2.80 -5.94
N GLU A 58 -14.36 -2.85 -4.92
CA GLU A 58 -15.48 -1.94 -4.72
C GLU A 58 -15.06 -0.76 -3.84
N LEU A 59 -15.40 0.45 -4.27
CA LEU A 59 -15.12 1.70 -3.58
C LEU A 59 -16.40 2.50 -3.40
N THR A 60 -16.66 2.89 -2.15
CA THR A 60 -17.76 3.79 -1.81
C THR A 60 -17.30 5.24 -1.90
N LEU A 61 -17.98 6.06 -2.71
CA LEU A 61 -17.69 7.48 -2.90
C LEU A 61 -18.92 8.32 -2.58
N ARG A 62 -18.71 9.46 -1.93
CA ARG A 62 -19.75 10.48 -1.81
C ARG A 62 -20.06 11.07 -3.17
N LEU A 63 -21.33 11.42 -3.38
CA LEU A 63 -21.80 11.98 -4.64
C LEU A 63 -21.07 13.28 -5.00
N ASP A 64 -20.77 14.12 -4.00
CA ASP A 64 -20.01 15.37 -4.18
C ASP A 64 -18.57 15.13 -4.67
N ASP A 65 -17.97 14.00 -4.31
CA ASP A 65 -16.62 13.64 -4.76
C ASP A 65 -16.68 12.98 -6.14
N ALA A 66 -17.68 12.12 -6.38
CA ALA A 66 -17.96 11.56 -7.70
C ALA A 66 -18.26 12.64 -8.76
N ALA A 67 -18.91 13.75 -8.37
CA ALA A 67 -19.20 14.88 -9.26
C ALA A 67 -17.94 15.61 -9.74
N LYS A 68 -16.81 15.46 -9.03
CA LYS A 68 -15.51 16.06 -9.41
C LYS A 68 -14.74 15.20 -10.41
N ILE A 69 -15.17 13.96 -10.67
CA ILE A 69 -14.50 13.04 -11.58
C ILE A 69 -15.24 13.07 -12.92
N THR A 70 -14.55 13.44 -13.98
CA THR A 70 -15.12 13.39 -15.33
C THR A 70 -14.82 12.06 -15.99
N VAL A 71 -15.80 11.54 -16.72
CA VAL A 71 -15.72 10.25 -17.39
C VAL A 71 -16.04 10.37 -18.88
N GLU A 72 -15.49 9.46 -19.68
CA GLU A 72 -15.72 9.33 -21.11
C GLU A 72 -15.93 7.86 -21.51
N ASN A 73 -16.28 7.63 -22.78
CA ASN A 73 -16.54 6.29 -23.32
C ASN A 73 -17.57 5.50 -22.50
N VAL A 74 -18.70 6.12 -22.15
CA VAL A 74 -19.74 5.46 -21.36
C VAL A 74 -20.43 4.40 -22.21
N HIS A 75 -20.46 3.16 -21.73
CA HIS A 75 -21.16 2.04 -22.34
C HIS A 75 -21.85 1.18 -21.28
N ASP A 76 -22.77 0.31 -21.72
CA ASP A 76 -23.35 -0.69 -20.84
C ASP A 76 -22.28 -1.73 -20.49
N THR A 77 -22.31 -2.25 -19.26
CA THR A 77 -21.32 -3.24 -18.84
C THR A 77 -21.54 -4.56 -19.56
N ASP A 78 -20.48 -5.08 -20.17
CA ASP A 78 -20.46 -6.44 -20.72
C ASP A 78 -20.14 -7.48 -19.62
N ARG A 79 -19.86 -7.01 -18.39
CA ARG A 79 -19.53 -7.88 -17.25
C ARG A 79 -20.81 -8.52 -16.70
N ALA A 80 -20.91 -9.85 -16.80
CA ALA A 80 -21.98 -10.60 -16.17
C ALA A 80 -22.03 -10.32 -14.65
N ALA A 81 -23.24 -10.24 -14.09
CA ALA A 81 -23.41 -10.20 -12.63
C ALA A 81 -22.77 -11.44 -11.99
N ARG A 82 -22.03 -11.27 -10.88
CA ARG A 82 -21.35 -12.36 -10.14
C ARG A 82 -22.29 -13.57 -9.99
N SER A 83 -21.86 -14.74 -10.45
CA SER A 83 -22.61 -16.01 -10.29
C SER A 83 -22.38 -16.62 -8.91
N GLU A 84 -23.40 -17.32 -8.38
CA GLU A 84 -23.41 -17.91 -7.03
C GLU A 84 -22.86 -19.36 -6.99
N GLU A 85 -22.02 -19.77 -7.94
CA GLU A 85 -21.49 -21.15 -7.97
C GLU A 85 -20.15 -21.26 -7.24
N ARG A 86 -20.13 -22.14 -6.21
CA ARG A 86 -19.01 -22.29 -5.27
C ARG A 86 -17.96 -23.24 -5.84
N HIS A 87 -16.71 -22.76 -5.90
CA HIS A 87 -15.56 -23.65 -6.11
C HIS A 87 -15.18 -24.41 -4.84
N VAL A 88 -14.52 -25.55 -5.03
CA VAL A 88 -14.00 -26.38 -3.95
C VAL A 88 -12.82 -25.65 -3.30
N PRO A 89 -12.88 -25.34 -2.00
CA PRO A 89 -11.77 -24.67 -1.31
C PRO A 89 -10.52 -25.54 -1.41
N ILE A 90 -9.44 -24.99 -1.97
CA ILE A 90 -8.13 -25.63 -1.94
C ILE A 90 -7.58 -25.44 -0.52
N PRO A 91 -7.34 -26.51 0.26
CA PRO A 91 -6.74 -26.39 1.58
C PRO A 91 -5.33 -25.79 1.43
N HIS A 92 -5.10 -24.63 2.06
CA HIS A 92 -3.78 -24.04 2.12
C HIS A 92 -2.86 -24.96 2.94
N PRO A 93 -1.62 -25.23 2.50
CA PRO A 93 -0.70 -26.11 3.21
C PRO A 93 -0.42 -25.75 4.68
N GLY A 94 -0.80 -24.56 5.18
CA GLY A 94 -0.56 -24.17 6.56
C GLY A 94 0.92 -24.07 6.92
N VAL A 95 1.77 -23.88 5.90
CA VAL A 95 3.21 -23.74 6.06
C VAL A 95 3.66 -22.58 5.18
N GLY A 96 3.95 -21.42 5.79
CA GLY A 96 5.03 -20.59 5.29
C GLY A 96 6.32 -21.41 5.44
N GLU A 97 6.70 -22.15 4.39
CA GLU A 97 7.89 -22.99 4.49
C GLU A 97 9.13 -22.12 4.64
N LEU A 98 9.64 -22.06 5.88
CA LEU A 98 10.99 -21.64 6.23
C LEU A 98 12.01 -22.48 5.45
N GLY A 99 12.27 -22.13 4.19
CA GLY A 99 13.28 -22.82 3.37
C GLY A 99 13.05 -22.90 1.86
N LYS A 100 11.86 -22.60 1.33
CA LYS A 100 11.61 -22.73 -0.14
C LYS A 100 11.66 -21.41 -0.92
N ALA A 101 11.51 -20.25 -0.27
CA ALA A 101 11.70 -18.97 -0.94
C ALA A 101 13.21 -18.68 -1.10
N ALA A 102 13.69 -18.72 -2.34
CA ALA A 102 15.11 -18.76 -2.63
C ALA A 102 15.84 -17.40 -2.59
N SER A 103 15.22 -16.25 -2.27
CA SER A 103 15.89 -14.98 -2.61
C SER A 103 15.62 -13.68 -1.82
N TYR A 104 14.69 -13.55 -0.86
CA TYR A 104 14.56 -12.28 -0.13
C TYR A 104 15.61 -12.04 0.97
N ARG A 105 16.37 -13.08 1.36
CA ARG A 105 17.43 -12.99 2.40
C ARG A 105 18.68 -12.20 1.97
N THR A 106 18.70 -11.65 0.76
CA THR A 106 19.90 -11.06 0.16
C THR A 106 20.23 -9.66 0.70
N ARG A 107 19.23 -8.94 1.27
CA ARG A 107 19.43 -7.59 1.82
C ARG A 107 19.29 -7.58 3.34
N LYS A 108 20.38 -7.24 4.04
CA LYS A 108 20.44 -7.12 5.50
C LYS A 108 21.02 -5.79 5.93
N ALA A 109 20.39 -5.13 6.90
CA ALA A 109 20.90 -3.89 7.47
C ALA A 109 21.87 -4.17 8.64
N GLY A 110 23.09 -4.60 8.31
CA GLY A 110 24.15 -4.81 9.31
C GLY A 110 24.00 -6.09 10.14
N ALA A 111 24.59 -6.11 11.33
CA ALA A 111 24.63 -7.29 12.19
C ALA A 111 23.26 -7.56 12.87
N PRO A 112 22.92 -8.84 13.14
CA PRO A 112 21.71 -9.19 13.87
C PRO A 112 21.64 -8.54 15.26
N ILE A 113 20.43 -8.20 15.69
CA ILE A 113 20.14 -7.70 17.03
C ILE A 113 20.31 -8.87 18.04
N PRO A 114 21.05 -8.69 19.15
CA PRO A 114 21.25 -9.74 20.14
C PRO A 114 19.92 -10.30 20.69
N LYS A 115 19.90 -11.60 20.99
CA LYS A 115 18.75 -12.24 21.63
C LYS A 115 18.45 -11.57 22.98
N GLY A 116 17.19 -11.22 23.21
CA GLY A 116 16.74 -10.51 24.42
C GLY A 116 16.95 -9.00 24.44
N ALA A 117 17.62 -8.41 23.43
CA ALA A 117 17.62 -6.96 23.28
C ALA A 117 16.20 -6.47 22.86
N PRO A 118 15.78 -5.26 23.29
CA PRO A 118 14.47 -4.73 22.94
C PRO A 118 14.24 -4.64 21.43
N LEU A 119 13.05 -5.01 20.99
CA LEU A 119 12.56 -4.87 19.63
C LEU A 119 11.30 -4.01 19.61
N THR A 120 11.26 -3.05 18.69
CA THR A 120 10.09 -2.17 18.48
C THR A 120 9.46 -2.46 17.13
N PHE A 121 8.14 -2.56 17.10
CA PHE A 121 7.35 -2.81 15.90
C PHE A 121 6.33 -1.70 15.67
N ALA A 122 6.15 -1.34 14.41
CA ALA A 122 5.00 -0.55 13.97
C ALA A 122 3.94 -1.48 13.36
N LEU A 123 2.70 -1.38 13.81
CA LEU A 123 1.56 -2.01 13.15
C LEU A 123 0.90 -0.97 12.23
N ALA A 124 1.04 -1.18 10.92
CA ALA A 124 0.56 -0.27 9.88
C ALA A 124 -0.40 -1.00 8.92
N GLY A 125 -1.33 -0.27 8.33
CA GLY A 125 -2.29 -0.81 7.37
C GLY A 125 -3.45 0.14 7.13
N ASN A 126 -4.31 -0.22 6.17
CA ASN A 126 -5.49 0.57 5.84
C ASN A 126 -6.51 0.61 6.98
N GLN A 127 -7.43 1.56 6.91
CA GLN A 127 -8.60 1.53 7.78
C GLN A 127 -9.42 0.25 7.52
N ASN A 128 -10.04 -0.28 8.57
CA ASN A 128 -10.92 -1.45 8.52
C ASN A 128 -10.29 -2.77 8.07
N CYS A 129 -8.96 -2.88 7.88
CA CYS A 129 -8.29 -4.15 7.52
C CYS A 129 -8.16 -5.16 8.69
N GLY A 130 -8.77 -4.88 9.85
CA GLY A 130 -8.66 -5.70 11.07
C GLY A 130 -7.47 -5.35 11.97
N LYS A 131 -6.84 -4.19 11.77
CA LYS A 131 -5.66 -3.72 12.53
C LYS A 131 -5.85 -3.76 14.05
N THR A 132 -6.93 -3.17 14.56
CA THR A 132 -7.25 -3.17 16.01
C THR A 132 -7.46 -4.58 16.54
N THR A 133 -8.10 -5.46 15.75
CA THR A 133 -8.30 -6.86 16.11
C THR A 133 -6.96 -7.58 16.21
N LEU A 134 -6.08 -7.41 15.22
CA LEU A 134 -4.74 -7.98 15.24
C LEU A 134 -3.92 -7.45 16.42
N PHE A 135 -3.94 -6.14 16.68
CA PHE A 135 -3.26 -5.55 17.84
C PHE A 135 -3.67 -6.23 19.15
N ASN A 136 -4.98 -6.41 19.36
CA ASN A 136 -5.49 -7.12 20.54
C ASN A 136 -5.03 -8.57 20.61
N GLN A 137 -4.96 -9.28 19.48
CA GLN A 137 -4.43 -10.65 19.44
C GLN A 137 -2.93 -10.69 19.76
N LEU A 138 -2.16 -9.71 19.28
CA LEU A 138 -0.72 -9.64 19.52
C LEU A 138 -0.40 -9.32 20.98
N THR A 139 -1.15 -8.43 21.64
CA THR A 139 -0.77 -7.89 22.96
C THR A 139 -1.59 -8.40 24.12
N GLY A 140 -2.77 -8.99 23.88
CA GLY A 140 -3.74 -9.31 24.92
C GLY A 140 -4.11 -8.07 25.74
N SER A 141 -4.17 -8.21 27.06
CA SER A 141 -4.52 -7.13 28.00
C SER A 141 -3.39 -6.14 28.32
N ASN A 142 -2.17 -6.38 27.84
CA ASN A 142 -0.99 -5.58 28.20
C ASN A 142 -0.80 -4.40 27.24
N GLN A 143 -1.76 -3.48 27.25
CA GLN A 143 -1.81 -2.32 26.36
C GLN A 143 -1.77 -1.01 27.15
N HIS A 144 -1.09 -0.02 26.60
CA HIS A 144 -1.09 1.35 27.07
C HIS A 144 -1.68 2.25 25.99
N VAL A 145 -2.59 3.15 26.37
CA VAL A 145 -3.24 4.10 25.46
C VAL A 145 -2.83 5.51 25.86
N GLY A 146 -2.32 6.26 24.90
CA GLY A 146 -1.96 7.67 25.02
C GLY A 146 -2.26 8.41 23.70
N ASN A 147 -1.60 9.54 23.49
CA ASN A 147 -1.67 10.30 22.24
C ASN A 147 -0.27 10.48 21.64
N PHE A 148 -0.20 10.60 20.32
CA PHE A 148 1.04 11.02 19.67
C PHE A 148 1.41 12.46 20.07
N PRO A 149 2.71 12.80 20.20
CA PRO A 149 3.13 14.13 20.61
C PRO A 149 2.57 15.23 19.69
N GLY A 150 1.94 16.25 20.29
CA GLY A 150 1.49 17.45 19.57
C GLY A 150 0.21 17.30 18.74
N VAL A 151 -0.47 16.14 18.80
CA VAL A 151 -1.70 15.87 18.04
C VAL A 151 -2.73 15.13 18.90
N THR A 152 -4.00 15.16 18.48
CA THR A 152 -5.12 14.43 19.12
C THR A 152 -5.31 13.02 18.55
N VAL A 153 -4.25 12.42 18.02
CA VAL A 153 -4.30 11.09 17.41
C VAL A 153 -3.91 10.06 18.46
N ASP A 154 -4.79 9.07 18.66
CA ASP A 154 -4.59 7.99 19.63
C ASP A 154 -3.32 7.19 19.31
N ARG A 155 -2.54 6.89 20.34
CA ARG A 155 -1.37 6.01 20.29
C ARG A 155 -1.61 4.81 21.22
N LYS A 156 -1.48 3.59 20.69
CA LYS A 156 -1.57 2.38 21.51
C LYS A 156 -0.28 1.59 21.42
N ASP A 157 0.33 1.32 22.56
CA ASP A 157 1.54 0.51 22.66
C ASP A 157 1.21 -0.76 23.45
N GLY A 158 1.81 -1.90 23.09
CA GLY A 158 1.63 -3.13 23.84
C GLY A 158 2.78 -4.11 23.65
N VAL A 159 2.99 -4.96 24.65
CA VAL A 159 4.01 -6.02 24.61
C VAL A 159 3.46 -7.20 23.83
N ILE A 160 4.23 -7.74 22.88
CA ILE A 160 3.82 -8.93 22.11
C ILE A 160 3.76 -10.13 23.06
N ARG A 161 2.65 -10.87 23.03
CA ARG A 161 2.40 -12.04 23.89
C ARG A 161 3.52 -13.07 23.71
N GLY A 162 4.04 -13.58 24.83
CA GLY A 162 5.16 -14.54 24.82
C GLY A 162 6.54 -13.93 24.55
N HIS A 163 6.62 -12.62 24.24
CA HIS A 163 7.87 -11.95 23.85
C HIS A 163 8.02 -10.62 24.59
N SER A 164 8.48 -10.68 25.85
CA SER A 164 8.67 -9.49 26.69
C SER A 164 9.69 -8.50 26.14
N GLU A 165 10.58 -8.94 25.25
CA GLU A 165 11.53 -8.05 24.58
C GLU A 165 10.91 -7.24 23.43
N ALA A 166 9.70 -7.56 22.98
CA ALA A 166 9.10 -6.99 21.79
C ALA A 166 7.85 -6.15 22.11
N THR A 167 7.85 -4.90 21.67
CA THR A 167 6.71 -3.97 21.80
C THR A 167 6.20 -3.59 20.43
N VAL A 168 4.88 -3.51 20.26
CA VAL A 168 4.22 -3.05 19.04
C VAL A 168 3.44 -1.77 19.33
N THR A 169 3.57 -0.79 18.45
CA THR A 169 2.79 0.45 18.44
C THR A 169 1.76 0.38 17.32
N ASP A 170 0.48 0.52 17.65
CA ASP A 170 -0.62 0.64 16.70
C ASP A 170 -0.61 2.03 16.07
N LEU A 171 -0.38 2.10 14.75
CA LEU A 171 -0.41 3.36 14.01
C LEU A 171 -1.83 3.63 13.47
N PRO A 172 -2.20 4.90 13.23
CA PRO A 172 -3.45 5.24 12.56
C PRO A 172 -3.66 4.47 11.25
N GLY A 173 -4.92 4.15 10.92
CA GLY A 173 -5.25 3.53 9.64
C GLY A 173 -5.14 4.55 8.51
N ILE A 174 -4.23 4.30 7.56
CA ILE A 174 -3.87 5.25 6.49
C ILE A 174 -3.92 4.57 5.13
N TYR A 175 -4.01 5.35 4.05
CA TYR A 175 -4.03 4.82 2.68
C TYR A 175 -2.70 5.03 1.95
N SER A 176 -1.95 6.07 2.31
CA SER A 176 -0.63 6.34 1.79
C SER A 176 0.25 7.03 2.85
N LEU A 177 1.53 7.21 2.58
CA LEU A 177 2.48 7.98 3.38
C LEU A 177 2.59 9.43 2.87
N SER A 178 1.50 9.96 2.34
CA SER A 178 1.44 11.33 1.82
C SER A 178 1.06 12.33 2.92
N PRO A 179 1.43 13.63 2.81
CA PRO A 179 1.31 14.59 3.91
C PRO A 179 -0.09 15.23 4.01
N TYR A 180 -1.17 14.49 3.72
CA TYR A 180 -2.49 15.09 3.46
C TYR A 180 -3.49 14.94 4.61
N SER A 181 -3.26 14.02 5.54
CA SER A 181 -4.02 13.93 6.77
C SER A 181 -3.11 13.90 7.99
N ASN A 182 -3.64 14.29 9.15
CA ASN A 182 -2.89 14.22 10.41
C ASN A 182 -2.46 12.78 10.71
N GLU A 183 -3.30 11.81 10.40
CA GLU A 183 -3.03 10.38 10.56
C GLU A 183 -1.83 9.93 9.71
N GLU A 184 -1.77 10.35 8.45
CA GLU A 184 -0.66 10.02 7.54
C GLU A 184 0.64 10.71 7.95
N ILE A 185 0.58 12.00 8.30
CA ILE A 185 1.73 12.76 8.80
C ILE A 185 2.28 12.09 10.06
N VAL A 186 1.44 11.79 11.05
CA VAL A 186 1.83 11.17 12.32
C VAL A 186 2.44 9.79 12.10
N THR A 187 1.82 8.98 11.23
CA THR A 187 2.31 7.63 10.90
C THR A 187 3.68 7.70 10.25
N ARG A 188 3.84 8.57 9.25
CA ARG A 188 5.11 8.76 8.54
C ARG A 188 6.20 9.27 9.47
N ASP A 189 5.92 10.33 10.22
CA ASP A 189 6.89 10.96 11.11
C ASP A 189 7.34 9.99 12.20
N PHE A 190 6.41 9.22 12.77
CA PHE A 190 6.73 8.16 13.71
C PHE A 190 7.71 7.15 13.10
N ILE A 191 7.41 6.62 11.91
CA ILE A 191 8.26 5.59 11.30
C ILE A 191 9.65 6.15 10.95
N LEU A 192 9.74 7.36 10.41
CA LEU A 192 11.00 8.00 10.03
C LEU A 192 11.87 8.40 11.24
N GLN A 193 11.25 8.84 12.34
CA GLN A 193 11.95 9.33 13.54
C GLN A 193 12.31 8.19 14.50
N GLU A 194 11.32 7.34 14.86
CA GLU A 194 11.51 6.27 15.83
C GLU A 194 12.23 5.06 15.25
N LYS A 195 12.21 4.89 13.92
CA LYS A 195 12.91 3.83 13.17
C LYS A 195 12.69 2.45 13.80
N PRO A 196 11.43 1.96 13.81
CA PRO A 196 11.10 0.67 14.42
C PRO A 196 11.97 -0.45 13.83
N ASN A 197 12.25 -1.47 14.64
CA ASN A 197 13.04 -2.61 14.20
C ASN A 197 12.30 -3.49 13.19
N GLY A 198 10.97 -3.41 13.15
CA GLY A 198 10.19 -4.00 12.07
C GLY A 198 8.80 -3.37 11.90
N ILE A 199 8.21 -3.60 10.73
CA ILE A 199 6.82 -3.25 10.42
C ILE A 199 6.01 -4.53 10.29
N ILE A 200 4.90 -4.61 11.02
CA ILE A 200 3.83 -5.58 10.78
C ILE A 200 2.82 -4.84 9.90
N ASN A 201 2.84 -5.12 8.61
CA ASN A 201 1.94 -4.51 7.65
C ASN A 201 0.70 -5.40 7.48
N ILE A 202 -0.47 -4.94 7.91
CA ILE A 202 -1.72 -5.70 7.80
C ILE A 202 -2.47 -5.28 6.53
N VAL A 203 -2.84 -6.29 5.73
CA VAL A 203 -3.55 -6.14 4.47
C VAL A 203 -4.83 -6.95 4.52
N ASP A 204 -5.96 -6.32 4.18
CA ASP A 204 -7.21 -7.02 3.94
C ASP A 204 -7.15 -7.80 2.62
N ALA A 205 -7.18 -9.13 2.72
CA ALA A 205 -7.11 -10.03 1.56
C ALA A 205 -8.33 -9.95 0.65
N SER A 206 -9.49 -9.50 1.15
CA SER A 206 -10.69 -9.31 0.34
C SER A 206 -10.60 -8.07 -0.57
N ASN A 207 -9.78 -7.08 -0.18
CA ASN A 207 -9.51 -5.85 -0.91
C ASN A 207 -8.00 -5.65 -1.13
N ILE A 208 -7.32 -6.72 -1.53
CA ILE A 208 -5.85 -6.78 -1.59
C ILE A 208 -5.24 -5.71 -2.51
N GLU A 209 -5.83 -5.45 -3.68
CA GLU A 209 -5.33 -4.47 -4.66
C GLU A 209 -5.20 -3.07 -4.04
N ARG A 210 -6.25 -2.61 -3.35
CA ARG A 210 -6.24 -1.33 -2.63
C ARG A 210 -5.21 -1.27 -1.50
N ASN A 211 -5.06 -2.37 -0.75
CA ASN A 211 -4.21 -2.41 0.43
C ASN A 211 -2.71 -2.51 0.08
N LEU A 212 -2.37 -3.12 -1.06
CA LEU A 212 -0.99 -3.23 -1.51
C LEU A 212 -0.39 -1.87 -1.93
N TYR A 213 -1.22 -0.85 -2.17
CA TYR A 213 -0.73 0.50 -2.45
C TYR A 213 0.11 1.08 -1.31
N LEU A 214 -0.40 1.03 -0.07
CA LEU A 214 0.35 1.43 1.12
C LEU A 214 1.59 0.55 1.34
N THR A 215 1.44 -0.76 1.08
CA THR A 215 2.52 -1.75 1.24
C THR A 215 3.76 -1.35 0.45
N MET A 216 3.60 -0.95 -0.82
CA MET A 216 4.71 -0.52 -1.66
C MET A 216 5.47 0.66 -1.05
N GLN A 217 4.74 1.66 -0.52
CA GLN A 217 5.36 2.83 0.09
C GLN A 217 6.09 2.49 1.41
N LEU A 218 5.52 1.61 2.23
CA LEU A 218 6.19 1.14 3.45
C LEU A 218 7.48 0.37 3.11
N MET A 219 7.52 -0.39 2.01
CA MET A 219 8.72 -1.10 1.56
C MET A 219 9.84 -0.15 1.12
N GLU A 220 9.50 1.01 0.55
CA GLU A 220 10.46 2.05 0.17
C GLU A 220 11.21 2.65 1.38
N LEU A 221 10.66 2.52 2.59
CA LEU A 221 11.29 2.98 3.83
C LEU A 221 12.49 2.12 4.26
N GLN A 222 12.70 0.96 3.64
CA GLN A 222 13.81 0.04 3.94
C GLN A 222 13.88 -0.36 5.43
N ILE A 223 12.71 -0.64 6.02
CA ILE A 223 12.57 -1.19 7.37
C ILE A 223 12.18 -2.67 7.24
N PRO A 224 12.74 -3.58 8.07
CA PRO A 224 12.34 -4.98 8.07
C PRO A 224 10.83 -5.14 8.19
N MET A 225 10.21 -6.00 7.38
CA MET A 225 8.75 -6.04 7.28
C MET A 225 8.22 -7.47 7.13
N VAL A 226 7.06 -7.74 7.74
CA VAL A 226 6.20 -8.88 7.44
C VAL A 226 4.82 -8.39 7.03
N LEU A 227 4.23 -9.04 6.02
CA LEU A 227 2.86 -8.77 5.59
C LEU A 227 1.90 -9.77 6.25
N ALA A 228 1.00 -9.26 7.08
CA ALA A 228 -0.10 -10.01 7.66
C ALA A 228 -1.32 -9.94 6.72
N LEU A 229 -1.50 -10.98 5.91
CA LEU A 229 -2.59 -11.08 4.94
C LEU A 229 -3.86 -11.54 5.66
N ASN A 230 -4.66 -10.59 6.15
CA ASN A 230 -5.80 -10.80 7.02
C ASN A 230 -7.11 -11.05 6.25
N MET A 231 -8.16 -11.49 6.96
CA MET A 231 -9.48 -11.82 6.40
C MET A 231 -9.45 -12.99 5.39
N MET A 232 -8.48 -13.90 5.55
CA MET A 232 -8.40 -15.11 4.72
C MET A 232 -9.59 -16.04 4.90
N ASP A 233 -10.32 -15.95 6.01
CA ASP A 233 -11.59 -16.64 6.16
C ASP A 233 -12.71 -16.08 5.28
N GLU A 234 -12.74 -14.77 5.02
CA GLU A 234 -13.70 -14.16 4.10
C GLU A 234 -13.38 -14.52 2.65
N VAL A 235 -12.10 -14.47 2.26
CA VAL A 235 -11.63 -14.91 0.93
C VAL A 235 -12.06 -16.35 0.67
N ARG A 236 -11.82 -17.26 1.64
CA ARG A 236 -12.23 -18.67 1.56
C ARG A 236 -13.75 -18.83 1.51
N ALA A 237 -14.50 -18.06 2.31
CA ALA A 237 -15.96 -18.11 2.34
C ALA A 237 -16.58 -17.69 0.99
N ASN A 238 -15.94 -16.75 0.30
CA ASN A 238 -16.33 -16.30 -1.03
C ASN A 238 -15.82 -17.20 -2.16
N GLY A 239 -15.12 -18.30 -1.86
CA GLY A 239 -14.61 -19.24 -2.86
C GLY A 239 -13.34 -18.78 -3.59
N GLY A 240 -12.69 -17.71 -3.10
CA GLY A 240 -11.40 -17.25 -3.60
C GLY A 240 -10.22 -17.93 -2.88
N THR A 241 -9.02 -17.73 -3.43
CA THR A 241 -7.77 -18.11 -2.77
C THR A 241 -6.62 -17.18 -3.21
N ILE A 242 -5.52 -17.17 -2.45
CA ILE A 242 -4.33 -16.38 -2.76
C ILE A 242 -3.11 -17.30 -2.72
N LEU A 243 -2.30 -17.23 -3.77
CA LEU A 243 -1.03 -17.94 -3.92
C LEU A 243 0.05 -17.25 -3.08
N VAL A 244 -0.02 -17.43 -1.74
CA VAL A 244 0.83 -16.75 -0.75
C VAL A 244 2.32 -16.82 -1.08
N ASN A 245 2.81 -18.00 -1.48
CA ASN A 245 4.23 -18.17 -1.82
C ASN A 245 4.65 -17.36 -3.05
N GLU A 246 3.76 -17.20 -4.04
CA GLU A 246 4.05 -16.40 -5.23
C GLU A 246 4.00 -14.91 -4.89
N LEU A 247 3.04 -14.50 -4.06
CA LEU A 247 2.93 -13.15 -3.53
C LEU A 247 4.18 -12.76 -2.71
N GLU A 248 4.63 -13.65 -1.82
CA GLU A 248 5.87 -13.50 -1.04
C GLU A 248 7.10 -13.35 -1.95
N ASN A 249 7.23 -14.20 -2.97
CA ASN A 249 8.36 -14.13 -3.90
C ASN A 249 8.35 -12.84 -4.74
N ALA A 250 7.17 -12.41 -5.19
CA ALA A 250 7.04 -11.23 -6.03
C ALA A 250 7.29 -9.92 -5.26
N LEU A 251 6.76 -9.82 -4.03
CA LEU A 251 6.99 -8.68 -3.13
C LEU A 251 8.40 -8.71 -2.51
N GLY A 252 8.95 -9.89 -2.23
CA GLY A 252 10.25 -10.02 -1.57
C GLY A 252 10.20 -9.68 -0.08
N ILE A 253 9.06 -9.91 0.58
CA ILE A 253 8.86 -9.85 2.03
C ILE A 253 8.05 -11.08 2.46
N PRO A 254 8.22 -11.58 3.70
CA PRO A 254 7.40 -12.68 4.20
C PRO A 254 5.92 -12.32 4.22
N VAL A 255 5.07 -13.22 3.75
CA VAL A 255 3.62 -13.05 3.72
C VAL A 255 2.98 -14.15 4.56
N VAL A 256 2.30 -13.76 5.64
CA VAL A 256 1.64 -14.69 6.55
C VAL A 256 0.12 -14.54 6.45
N PRO A 257 -0.60 -15.58 5.98
CA PRO A 257 -2.06 -15.57 5.91
C PRO A 257 -2.65 -15.72 7.32
N ILE A 258 -3.55 -14.81 7.69
CA ILE A 258 -4.17 -14.81 9.03
C ILE A 258 -5.68 -14.61 8.97
N SER A 259 -6.34 -15.00 10.05
CA SER A 259 -7.66 -14.47 10.41
C SER A 259 -7.59 -13.95 11.84
N ALA A 260 -7.46 -12.62 11.98
CA ALA A 260 -7.36 -11.98 13.29
C ALA A 260 -8.61 -12.22 14.16
N ALA A 261 -9.79 -12.29 13.52
CA ALA A 261 -11.05 -12.57 14.19
C ALA A 261 -11.11 -14.00 14.76
N LYS A 262 -10.50 -14.97 14.07
CA LYS A 262 -10.47 -16.38 14.47
C LYS A 262 -9.19 -16.78 15.22
N ASN A 263 -8.25 -15.83 15.42
CA ASN A 263 -6.92 -16.07 15.99
C ASN A 263 -6.15 -17.18 15.22
N GLU A 264 -6.29 -17.22 13.89
CA GLU A 264 -5.56 -18.14 13.00
C GLU A 264 -4.31 -17.45 12.43
N GLY A 265 -3.16 -18.14 12.41
CA GLY A 265 -1.91 -17.66 11.82
C GLY A 265 -1.14 -16.61 12.64
N ILE A 266 -1.64 -16.24 13.83
CA ILE A 266 -1.04 -15.17 14.66
C ILE A 266 0.33 -15.55 15.22
N ASP A 267 0.50 -16.79 15.67
CA ASP A 267 1.78 -17.23 16.25
C ASP A 267 2.87 -17.31 15.18
N GLU A 268 2.54 -17.80 13.97
CA GLU A 268 3.42 -17.78 12.79
C GLU A 268 3.81 -16.34 12.42
N LEU A 269 2.85 -15.42 12.41
CA LEU A 269 3.12 -14.00 12.14
C LEU A 269 4.11 -13.40 13.14
N ILE A 270 3.96 -13.70 14.44
CA ILE A 270 4.88 -13.25 15.49
C ILE A 270 6.29 -13.80 15.26
N GLU A 271 6.42 -15.09 14.96
CA GLU A 271 7.72 -15.72 14.69
C GLU A 271 8.43 -15.07 13.50
N HIS A 272 7.73 -14.84 12.40
CA HIS A 272 8.26 -14.16 11.22
C HIS A 272 8.64 -12.71 11.50
N ALA A 273 7.78 -11.95 12.20
CA ALA A 273 8.06 -10.56 12.58
C ALA A 273 9.35 -10.45 13.40
N LEU A 274 9.49 -11.29 14.43
CA LEU A 274 10.67 -11.33 15.28
C LEU A 274 11.93 -11.75 14.52
N HIS A 275 11.82 -12.74 13.63
CA HIS A 275 12.95 -13.18 12.82
C HIS A 275 13.47 -12.05 11.92
N VAL A 276 12.58 -11.45 11.14
CA VAL A 276 12.90 -10.39 10.18
C VAL A 276 13.50 -9.17 10.89
N ALA A 277 12.92 -8.73 12.01
CA ALA A 277 13.45 -7.62 12.79
C ALA A 277 14.81 -7.95 13.42
N ARG A 278 14.95 -9.13 14.04
CA ARG A 278 16.18 -9.53 14.72
C ARG A 278 17.34 -9.72 13.75
N HIS A 279 17.09 -10.24 12.55
CA HIS A 279 18.10 -10.38 11.50
C HIS A 279 18.22 -9.17 10.56
N ARG A 280 17.37 -8.16 10.77
CA ARG A 280 17.31 -6.93 9.98
C ARG A 280 17.18 -7.20 8.48
N GLU A 281 16.32 -8.14 8.14
CA GLU A 281 16.05 -8.54 6.75
C GLU A 281 15.18 -7.48 6.09
N LEU A 282 15.73 -6.78 5.11
CA LEU A 282 15.05 -5.70 4.42
C LEU A 282 14.17 -6.25 3.28
N PRO A 283 13.13 -5.51 2.86
CA PRO A 283 12.41 -5.82 1.64
C PRO A 283 13.34 -6.08 0.46
N GLY A 284 13.17 -7.24 -0.19
CA GLY A 284 14.00 -7.68 -1.30
C GLY A 284 13.78 -6.85 -2.57
N ARG A 285 12.57 -6.33 -2.75
CA ARG A 285 12.18 -5.42 -3.84
C ARG A 285 11.85 -4.04 -3.26
N ILE A 286 12.36 -2.99 -3.90
CA ILE A 286 11.99 -1.59 -3.63
C ILE A 286 11.74 -0.81 -4.92
N ASP A 287 12.03 -1.41 -6.07
CA ASP A 287 11.77 -0.82 -7.37
C ASP A 287 10.60 -1.56 -8.02
N PHE A 288 9.52 -0.81 -8.21
CA PHE A 288 8.26 -1.29 -8.79
C PHE A 288 8.00 -0.69 -10.17
N CYS A 289 8.81 0.28 -10.61
CA CYS A 289 8.66 0.88 -11.93
C CYS A 289 9.32 -0.01 -12.99
N THR A 290 8.66 -0.18 -14.13
CA THR A 290 9.21 -0.88 -15.29
C THR A 290 10.00 0.12 -16.13
N ALA A 291 11.19 -0.27 -16.58
CA ALA A 291 11.98 0.55 -17.52
C ALA A 291 11.36 0.64 -18.93
N GLY A 292 10.16 0.07 -19.13
CA GLY A 292 9.58 -0.23 -20.42
C GLY A 292 10.29 -1.40 -21.09
N ALA A 293 9.61 -2.54 -21.27
CA ALA A 293 10.08 -3.56 -22.22
C ALA A 293 9.72 -3.14 -23.67
N ASP A 294 8.68 -2.33 -23.80
CA ASP A 294 8.26 -1.65 -25.03
C ASP A 294 8.71 -0.20 -24.96
N ALA A 295 9.35 0.28 -26.03
CA ALA A 295 9.76 1.68 -26.16
C ALA A 295 8.56 2.66 -26.18
N ASN A 296 7.35 2.15 -26.43
CA ASN A 296 6.11 2.93 -26.45
C ASN A 296 5.34 2.88 -25.11
N ASP A 297 5.83 2.19 -24.08
CA ASP A 297 5.20 2.21 -22.76
C ASP A 297 5.50 3.56 -22.07
N PRO A 298 4.50 4.45 -21.91
CA PRO A 298 4.71 5.76 -21.29
C PRO A 298 5.23 5.65 -19.85
N ARG A 299 5.03 4.51 -19.18
CA ARG A 299 5.50 4.27 -17.80
C ARG A 299 7.02 4.18 -17.70
N GLY A 300 7.73 3.99 -18.81
CA GLY A 300 9.18 4.12 -18.86
C GLY A 300 9.67 5.52 -18.46
N ALA A 301 8.86 6.56 -18.67
CA ALA A 301 9.17 7.92 -18.22
C ALA A 301 9.16 8.02 -16.67
N VAL A 302 8.25 7.32 -15.99
CA VAL A 302 8.20 7.24 -14.52
C VAL A 302 9.47 6.62 -13.97
N HIS A 303 9.93 5.53 -14.59
CA HIS A 303 11.19 4.89 -14.22
C HIS A 303 12.37 5.86 -14.38
N ARG A 304 12.52 6.49 -15.55
CA ARG A 304 13.62 7.44 -15.79
C ARG A 304 13.60 8.61 -14.81
N CYS A 305 12.42 9.17 -14.54
CA CYS A 305 12.25 10.28 -13.61
C CYS A 305 12.70 9.91 -12.19
N ILE A 306 12.18 8.82 -11.62
CA ILE A 306 12.53 8.42 -10.25
C ILE A 306 14.03 8.11 -10.13
N HIS A 307 14.61 7.42 -11.11
CA HIS A 307 16.04 7.07 -11.09
C HIS A 307 16.96 8.28 -11.29
N ALA A 308 16.58 9.23 -12.16
CA ALA A 308 17.30 10.49 -12.31
C ALA A 308 17.26 11.31 -11.01
N VAL A 309 16.09 11.43 -10.39
CA VAL A 309 15.93 12.11 -9.09
C VAL A 309 16.74 11.40 -8.00
N ALA A 310 16.76 10.07 -7.97
CA ALA A 310 17.57 9.31 -7.01
C ALA A 310 19.06 9.63 -7.12
N HIS A 311 19.59 9.72 -8.35
CA HIS A 311 20.98 10.10 -8.55
C HIS A 311 21.27 11.57 -8.19
N LEU A 312 20.28 12.45 -8.36
CA LEU A 312 20.41 13.86 -8.00
C LEU A 312 20.49 14.08 -6.49
N ILE A 313 19.80 13.26 -5.67
CA ILE A 313 19.60 13.53 -4.24
C ILE A 313 20.32 12.55 -3.30
N GLU A 314 21.18 11.67 -3.82
CA GLU A 314 21.77 10.56 -3.04
C GLU A 314 22.49 11.03 -1.77
N ASP A 315 23.29 12.08 -1.87
CA ASP A 315 24.01 12.69 -0.76
C ASP A 315 23.07 13.45 0.19
N HIS A 316 22.12 14.22 -0.34
CA HIS A 316 21.11 14.93 0.44
C HIS A 316 20.25 13.97 1.27
N ALA A 317 19.81 12.86 0.68
CA ALA A 317 19.02 11.83 1.37
C ALA A 317 19.84 11.16 2.48
N ALA A 318 21.12 10.88 2.23
CA ALA A 318 22.02 10.34 3.24
C ALA A 318 22.23 11.31 4.42
N VAL A 319 22.42 12.60 4.14
CA VAL A 319 22.55 13.66 5.17
C VAL A 319 21.25 13.80 5.97
N ALA A 320 20.09 13.77 5.32
CA ALA A 320 18.78 13.82 5.96
C ALA A 320 18.42 12.52 6.71
N GLY A 321 19.19 11.44 6.52
CA GLY A 321 18.90 10.13 7.11
C GLY A 321 17.62 9.47 6.57
N LEU A 322 17.25 9.81 5.32
CA LEU A 322 16.07 9.31 4.61
C LEU A 322 16.45 8.17 3.65
N PRO A 323 15.62 7.13 3.52
CA PRO A 323 15.80 6.11 2.49
C PRO A 323 15.73 6.73 1.09
N LEU A 324 16.75 6.50 0.26
CA LEU A 324 16.89 7.16 -1.04
C LEU A 324 15.67 6.97 -1.93
N ARG A 325 15.16 5.73 -2.03
CA ARG A 325 14.02 5.42 -2.89
C ARG A 325 12.76 6.17 -2.44
N PHE A 326 12.49 6.16 -1.14
CA PHE A 326 11.37 6.90 -0.55
C PHE A 326 11.49 8.41 -0.77
N ALA A 327 12.68 8.98 -0.55
CA ALA A 327 12.91 10.40 -0.79
C ALA A 327 12.69 10.78 -2.26
N SER A 328 13.15 9.92 -3.18
CA SER A 328 13.03 10.15 -4.62
C SER A 328 11.57 10.12 -5.08
N THR A 329 10.81 9.10 -4.68
CA THR A 329 9.38 9.00 -5.03
C THR A 329 8.60 10.18 -4.44
N LYS A 330 8.86 10.55 -3.18
CA LYS A 330 8.22 11.71 -2.53
C LYS A 330 8.55 13.04 -3.19
N LEU A 331 9.76 13.24 -3.71
CA LEU A 331 10.08 14.43 -4.49
C LEU A 331 9.32 14.48 -5.83
N VAL A 332 9.22 13.34 -6.52
CA VAL A 332 8.44 13.26 -7.77
C VAL A 332 6.94 13.49 -7.48
N GLU A 333 6.41 13.06 -6.34
CA GLU A 333 5.04 13.39 -5.89
C GLU A 333 4.85 14.88 -5.56
N GLY A 334 5.93 15.63 -5.33
CA GLY A 334 5.86 17.03 -4.88
C GLY A 334 5.68 17.20 -3.37
N ASP A 335 6.16 16.24 -2.57
CA ASP A 335 6.08 16.30 -1.10
C ASP A 335 6.93 17.46 -0.54
N GLY A 336 6.24 18.52 -0.12
CA GLY A 336 6.86 19.73 0.43
C GLY A 336 7.71 19.50 1.68
N PRO A 337 7.26 18.73 2.70
CA PRO A 337 8.09 18.36 3.84
C PRO A 337 9.41 17.68 3.48
N ILE A 338 9.41 16.70 2.59
CA ILE A 338 10.62 16.00 2.15
C ILE A 338 11.52 16.93 1.33
N LEU A 339 10.96 17.75 0.43
CA LEU A 339 11.71 18.75 -0.31
C LEU A 339 12.45 19.73 0.61
N LYS A 340 11.80 20.16 1.70
CA LYS A 340 12.44 21.01 2.72
C LYS A 340 13.53 20.27 3.50
N ALA A 341 13.33 19.00 3.82
CA ALA A 341 14.27 18.18 4.56
C ALA A 341 15.57 17.92 3.79
N LEU A 342 15.49 17.79 2.46
CA LEU A 342 16.65 17.53 1.60
C LEU A 342 17.51 18.77 1.34
N GLN A 343 17.01 19.99 1.58
CA GLN A 343 17.79 21.24 1.45
C GLN A 343 18.47 21.47 0.09
N LEU A 344 17.83 21.02 -1.00
CA LEU A 344 18.32 21.20 -2.37
C LEU A 344 18.60 22.68 -2.69
N ASP A 345 19.67 22.92 -3.43
CA ASP A 345 19.99 24.24 -3.97
C ASP A 345 19.06 24.61 -5.15
N GLN A 346 19.22 25.82 -5.69
CA GLN A 346 18.35 26.29 -6.76
C GLN A 346 18.55 25.54 -8.09
N ASN A 347 19.79 25.17 -8.42
CA ASN A 347 20.08 24.45 -9.65
C ASN A 347 19.52 23.01 -9.59
N GLU A 348 19.63 22.37 -8.43
CA GLU A 348 19.08 21.03 -8.18
C GLU A 348 17.54 21.04 -8.27
N LYS A 349 16.89 22.08 -7.74
CA LYS A 349 15.43 22.26 -7.89
C LYS A 349 15.01 22.43 -9.34
N GLU A 350 15.75 23.21 -10.12
CA GLU A 350 15.47 23.38 -11.55
C GLU A 350 15.65 22.07 -12.34
N LEU A 351 16.68 21.28 -12.02
CA LEU A 351 16.87 19.94 -12.61
C LEU A 351 15.73 18.98 -12.25
N LEU A 352 15.27 18.99 -11.00
CA LEU A 352 14.10 18.23 -10.56
C LEU A 352 12.86 18.63 -11.36
N ASP A 353 12.57 19.92 -11.47
CA ASP A 353 11.40 20.43 -12.20
C ASP A 353 11.44 20.05 -13.69
N HIS A 354 12.60 20.12 -14.33
CA HIS A 354 12.76 19.66 -15.72
C HIS A 354 12.53 18.16 -15.87
N THR A 355 13.04 17.36 -14.93
CA THR A 355 12.85 15.91 -14.93
C THR A 355 11.36 15.54 -14.78
N ILE A 356 10.63 16.26 -13.92
CA ILE A 356 9.19 16.08 -13.75
C ILE A 356 8.41 16.58 -14.97
N THR A 357 8.83 17.68 -15.59
CA THR A 357 8.19 18.18 -16.81
C THR A 357 8.27 17.16 -17.95
N GLU A 358 9.41 16.49 -18.11
CA GLU A 358 9.58 15.43 -19.11
C GLU A 358 8.66 14.24 -18.83
N LEU A 359 8.59 13.79 -17.57
CA LEU A 359 7.64 12.77 -17.12
C LEU A 359 6.21 13.13 -17.52
N GLU A 360 5.75 14.34 -17.17
CA GLU A 360 4.37 14.77 -17.42
C GLU A 360 4.07 14.88 -18.92
N THR A 361 5.06 15.34 -19.70
CA THR A 361 4.95 15.47 -21.17
C THR A 361 4.83 14.10 -21.86
N GLU A 362 5.68 13.14 -21.49
CA GLU A 362 5.68 11.82 -22.12
C GLU A 362 4.49 10.95 -21.70
N THR A 363 4.09 11.03 -20.43
CA THR A 363 2.96 10.24 -19.93
C THR A 363 1.60 10.84 -20.29
N GLY A 364 1.54 12.15 -20.54
CA GLY A 364 0.28 12.89 -20.66
C GLY A 364 -0.50 12.98 -19.35
N LEU A 365 0.11 12.57 -18.23
CA LEU A 365 -0.44 12.60 -16.88
C LEU A 365 0.37 13.58 -16.03
N ASP A 366 -0.26 14.21 -15.04
CA ASP A 366 0.53 14.89 -14.00
C ASP A 366 1.33 13.88 -13.16
N ARG A 367 2.37 14.38 -12.48
CA ARG A 367 3.31 13.56 -11.71
C ARG A 367 2.67 12.59 -10.72
N GLU A 368 1.57 12.99 -10.08
CA GLU A 368 0.91 12.16 -9.06
C GLU A 368 0.08 11.05 -9.68
N ALA A 369 -0.67 11.39 -10.73
CA ALA A 369 -1.41 10.40 -11.50
C ALA A 369 -0.48 9.39 -12.17
N ALA A 370 0.66 9.83 -12.71
CA ALA A 370 1.67 8.95 -13.31
C ALA A 370 2.27 7.96 -12.29
N LEU A 371 2.57 8.42 -11.07
CA LEU A 371 3.08 7.57 -9.99
C LEU A 371 2.02 6.60 -9.47
N ALA A 372 0.79 7.07 -9.27
CA ALA A 372 -0.31 6.22 -8.84
C ALA A 372 -0.58 5.13 -9.90
N ASP A 373 -0.65 5.48 -11.18
CA ASP A 373 -0.87 4.51 -12.27
C ASP A 373 0.25 3.47 -12.34
N MET A 374 1.52 3.89 -12.21
CA MET A 374 2.66 2.98 -12.15
C MET A 374 2.53 1.97 -11.00
N ARG A 375 2.14 2.42 -9.80
CA ARG A 375 1.94 1.55 -8.64
C ARG A 375 0.79 0.58 -8.85
N PHE A 376 -0.37 1.08 -9.26
CA PHE A 376 -1.54 0.24 -9.48
C PHE A 376 -1.35 -0.77 -10.60
N THR A 377 -0.63 -0.41 -11.66
CA THR A 377 -0.25 -1.36 -12.72
C THR A 377 0.55 -2.54 -12.17
N PHE A 378 1.53 -2.26 -11.30
CA PHE A 378 2.30 -3.33 -10.67
C PHE A 378 1.40 -4.21 -9.79
N ILE A 379 0.52 -3.59 -9.00
CA ILE A 379 -0.42 -4.28 -8.12
C ILE A 379 -1.39 -5.15 -8.92
N GLU A 380 -1.97 -4.65 -10.00
CA GLU A 380 -2.90 -5.38 -10.86
C GLU A 380 -2.22 -6.61 -11.46
N LYS A 381 -1.00 -6.44 -11.98
CA LYS A 381 -0.22 -7.57 -12.50
C LYS A 381 0.06 -8.60 -11.41
N LEU A 382 0.48 -8.14 -10.24
CA LEU A 382 0.75 -9.01 -9.10
C LEU A 382 -0.51 -9.77 -8.66
N CYS A 383 -1.64 -9.10 -8.58
CA CYS A 383 -2.91 -9.72 -8.18
C CYS A 383 -3.44 -10.66 -9.26
N ALA A 384 -3.28 -10.35 -10.55
CA ALA A 384 -3.63 -11.25 -11.64
C ALA A 384 -2.82 -12.56 -11.61
N GLU A 385 -1.56 -12.50 -11.17
CA GLU A 385 -0.69 -13.68 -11.04
C GLU A 385 -0.98 -14.47 -9.75
N THR A 386 -1.40 -13.82 -8.66
CA THR A 386 -1.40 -14.43 -7.32
C THR A 386 -2.76 -14.56 -6.65
N VAL A 387 -3.79 -13.87 -7.13
CA VAL A 387 -5.13 -13.83 -6.53
C VAL A 387 -6.09 -14.58 -7.43
N VAL A 388 -6.66 -15.66 -6.92
CA VAL A 388 -7.74 -16.39 -7.57
C VAL A 388 -9.05 -15.82 -7.02
N LYS A 389 -9.65 -14.91 -7.78
CA LYS A 389 -10.95 -14.33 -7.44
C LYS A 389 -12.04 -15.42 -7.52
N PRO A 390 -13.16 -15.28 -6.77
CA PRO A 390 -14.37 -16.06 -7.01
C PRO A 390 -14.70 -15.97 -8.50
N GLY A 391 -14.89 -17.12 -9.16
CA GLY A 391 -14.71 -17.24 -10.61
C GLY A 391 -15.40 -16.16 -11.44
N GLU A 392 -14.59 -15.45 -12.23
CA GLU A 392 -14.97 -15.03 -13.58
C GLU A 392 -14.98 -16.32 -14.43
N SER A 393 -16.11 -16.59 -15.08
CA SER A 393 -16.25 -17.60 -16.14
C SER A 393 -17.05 -17.02 -17.28
#